data_AF-A0A7S0RF94-F1
#
_entry.id   AF-A0A7S0RF94-F1
#
_cell.length_a   1.000
_cell.length_b   1.000
_cell.length_c   1.000
_cell.angle_alpha   90.00
_cell.angle_beta   90.00
_cell.angle_gamma   90.00
#
_symmetry.space_group_name_H-M   'P 1'
#
loop_
_entity.id
_entity.type
_entity.pdbx_description
1 polymer ?
#
loop_
_entity_poly.entity_id
_entity_poly.type
_entity_poly.pdbx_seq_one_letter_code
_entity_poly.pdbx_strand_id
1 'polypeptide(L)'
;WECVLCWEDLFRGRVLRQRMEEAYTAVDAAFAELEAAVVADFLPVIERSKKVDKRSGRESFAAEVFFDKKNRCVCLKNKKGWKASAETGLIHPTGEIGKKVDGLYTTERVEEAMGGYREA
;
A
#
# COMPACT_ATOMS: atom_id res chain seq x y z
N TRP A 1 26.69 -46.36 -12.56
CA TRP A 1 26.05 -45.12 -13.07
C TRP A 1 25.85 -44.20 -11.89
N GLU A 2 26.92 -43.61 -11.39
CA GLU A 2 26.83 -42.56 -10.39
C GLU A 2 26.34 -41.30 -11.11
N CYS A 3 25.18 -40.80 -10.68
CA CYS A 3 24.69 -39.50 -11.09
C CYS A 3 25.69 -38.47 -10.58
N VAL A 4 26.59 -38.03 -11.45
CA VAL A 4 27.24 -36.72 -11.33
C VAL A 4 26.10 -35.72 -11.44
N LEU A 5 25.50 -35.39 -10.29
CA LEU A 5 24.63 -34.22 -10.16
C LEU A 5 25.46 -33.05 -10.70
N CYS A 6 25.09 -32.60 -11.90
CA CYS A 6 25.77 -31.56 -12.62
C CYS A 6 25.98 -30.39 -11.66
N TRP A 7 27.23 -30.05 -11.36
CA TRP A 7 27.55 -29.02 -10.39
C TRP A 7 26.91 -27.69 -10.79
N GLU A 8 26.72 -27.48 -12.10
CA GLU A 8 25.96 -26.36 -12.65
C GLU A 8 24.48 -26.36 -12.26
N ASP A 9 23.80 -27.50 -12.16
CA ASP A 9 22.39 -27.55 -11.76
C ASP A 9 22.22 -27.26 -10.26
N LEU A 10 23.16 -27.74 -9.43
CA LEU A 10 23.21 -27.41 -8.01
C LEU A 10 23.54 -25.92 -7.79
N PHE A 11 24.48 -25.37 -8.57
CA PHE A 11 24.87 -23.97 -8.48
C PHE A 11 23.79 -23.03 -9.01
N ARG A 12 23.19 -23.35 -10.17
CA ARG A 12 22.02 -22.64 -10.71
C ARG A 12 20.85 -22.68 -9.73
N GLY A 13 20.56 -23.84 -9.13
CA GLY A 13 19.49 -23.97 -8.14
C GLY A 13 19.75 -23.19 -6.83
N ARG A 14 21.01 -22.97 -6.46
CA ARG A 14 21.40 -22.10 -5.33
C ARG A 14 21.32 -20.62 -5.69
N VAL A 15 21.85 -20.23 -6.85
CA VAL A 15 21.77 -18.83 -7.35
C VAL A 15 20.33 -18.40 -7.59
N LEU A 16 19.48 -19.30 -8.12
CA LEU A 16 18.04 -19.06 -8.29
C LEU A 16 17.36 -18.86 -6.94
N ARG A 17 17.66 -19.70 -5.95
CA ARG A 17 17.12 -19.55 -4.58
C ARG A 17 17.57 -18.26 -3.92
N GLN A 18 18.85 -17.93 -4.01
CA GLN A 18 19.40 -16.69 -3.44
C GLN A 18 18.77 -15.46 -4.09
N ARG A 19 18.63 -15.45 -5.42
CA ARG A 19 17.94 -14.35 -6.11
C ARG A 19 16.46 -14.25 -5.76
N MET A 20 15.78 -15.38 -5.51
CA MET A 20 14.40 -15.37 -5.03
C MET A 20 14.32 -14.83 -3.60
N GLU A 21 15.21 -15.24 -2.70
CA GLU A 21 15.29 -14.68 -1.34
C GLU A 21 15.56 -13.18 -1.37
N GLU A 22 16.51 -12.72 -2.19
CA GLU A 22 16.79 -11.29 -2.40
C GLU A 22 15.55 -10.55 -2.93
N ALA A 23 14.83 -11.11 -3.90
CA ALA A 23 13.59 -10.53 -4.41
C ALA A 23 12.48 -10.46 -3.35
N TYR A 24 12.26 -11.53 -2.58
CA TYR A 24 11.28 -11.50 -1.49
C TYR A 24 11.64 -10.49 -0.41
N THR A 25 12.93 -10.38 -0.05
CA THR A 25 13.36 -9.36 0.93
C THR A 25 13.14 -7.94 0.44
N ALA A 26 13.31 -7.69 -0.87
CA ALA A 26 13.03 -6.38 -1.46
C ALA A 26 11.53 -6.03 -1.40
N VAL A 27 10.67 -7.00 -1.72
CA VAL A 27 9.20 -6.85 -1.62
C VAL A 27 8.76 -6.62 -0.19
N ASP A 28 9.30 -7.37 0.77
CA ASP A 28 8.98 -7.22 2.20
C ASP A 28 9.42 -5.85 2.74
N ALA A 29 10.59 -5.36 2.32
CA ALA A 29 11.06 -4.03 2.68
C ALA A 29 10.15 -2.93 2.10
N ALA A 30 9.80 -3.03 0.82
CA ALA A 30 8.89 -2.08 0.18
C ALA A 30 7.48 -2.13 0.79
N PHE A 31 7.01 -3.30 1.22
CA PHE A 31 5.75 -3.44 1.94
C PHE A 31 5.81 -2.76 3.32
N ALA A 32 6.89 -2.93 4.06
CA ALA A 32 7.07 -2.28 5.37
C ALA A 32 7.11 -0.75 5.24
N GLU A 33 7.74 -0.22 4.19
CA GLU A 33 7.74 1.21 3.90
C GLU A 33 6.35 1.73 3.56
N LEU A 34 5.59 0.98 2.75
CA LEU A 34 4.19 1.29 2.44
C LEU A 34 3.31 1.26 3.69
N GLU A 35 3.45 0.25 4.53
CA GLU A 35 2.71 0.15 5.80
C GLU A 35 3.02 1.35 6.70
N ALA A 36 4.30 1.71 6.84
CA ALA A 36 4.71 2.87 7.63
C ALA A 36 4.12 4.19 7.08
N ALA A 37 4.08 4.36 5.76
CA ALA A 37 3.49 5.53 5.12
C ALA A 37 1.97 5.60 5.37
N VAL A 38 1.27 4.47 5.20
CA VAL A 38 -0.18 4.37 5.46
C VAL A 38 -0.49 4.66 6.93
N VAL A 39 0.28 4.11 7.86
CA VAL A 39 0.10 4.35 9.30
C VAL A 39 0.36 5.83 9.63
N ALA A 40 1.44 6.41 9.12
CA ALA A 40 1.78 7.81 9.40
C ALA A 40 0.73 8.79 8.87
N ASP A 41 0.20 8.54 7.66
CA ASP A 41 -0.60 9.53 6.96
C ASP A 41 -2.11 9.26 7.09
N PHE A 42 -2.55 8.00 7.01
CA PHE A 42 -3.97 7.68 6.99
C PHE A 42 -4.55 7.49 8.39
N LEU A 43 -3.77 6.98 9.34
CA LEU A 43 -4.25 6.71 10.69
C LEU A 43 -4.67 8.01 11.42
N PRO A 44 -3.90 9.12 11.40
CA PRO A 44 -4.33 10.38 12.00
C PRO A 44 -5.55 10.99 11.32
N VAL A 45 -5.73 10.71 10.03
CA VAL A 45 -6.90 11.16 9.27
C VAL A 45 -8.14 10.37 9.73
N ILE A 46 -8.04 9.05 9.82
CA ILE A 46 -9.12 8.18 10.31
C ILE A 46 -9.49 8.51 11.75
N GLU A 47 -8.51 8.73 12.64
CA GLU A 47 -8.75 9.12 14.02
C GLU A 47 -9.45 10.47 14.15
N ARG A 48 -9.06 11.48 13.36
CA ARG A 48 -9.78 12.77 13.30
C ARG A 48 -11.19 12.63 12.75
N SER A 49 -11.44 11.60 11.93
CA SER A 49 -12.76 11.27 11.38
C SER A 49 -13.71 10.60 12.38
N LYS A 50 -13.17 10.17 13.53
CA LYS A 50 -13.88 9.41 14.55
C LYS A 50 -15.03 10.24 15.12
N LYS A 51 -16.25 9.75 14.93
CA LYS A 51 -17.45 10.32 15.53
C LYS A 51 -18.12 9.27 16.40
N VAL A 52 -18.31 9.59 17.66
CA VAL A 52 -19.13 8.78 18.56
C VAL A 52 -20.59 9.11 18.31
N ASP A 53 -21.36 8.13 17.87
CA ASP A 53 -22.80 8.27 17.72
C ASP A 53 -23.45 8.39 19.10
N LYS A 54 -24.04 9.56 19.38
CA LYS A 54 -24.64 9.90 20.67
C LYS A 54 -25.80 8.98 21.08
N ARG A 55 -26.44 8.28 20.12
CA ARG A 55 -27.58 7.39 20.42
C ARG A 55 -27.18 5.95 20.70
N SER A 56 -26.13 5.46 20.05
CA SER A 56 -25.71 4.05 20.14
C SER A 56 -24.42 3.84 20.92
N GLY A 57 -23.70 4.91 21.25
CA GLY A 57 -22.36 4.85 21.82
C GLY A 57 -21.31 4.23 20.88
N ARG A 58 -21.71 3.86 19.65
CA ARG A 58 -20.81 3.24 18.68
C ARG A 58 -19.94 4.30 18.02
N GLU A 59 -18.67 3.96 17.90
CA GLU A 59 -17.70 4.73 17.14
C GLU A 59 -17.97 4.49 15.65
N SER A 60 -18.09 5.59 14.90
CA SER A 60 -18.21 5.57 13.46
C SER A 60 -17.05 6.35 12.87
N PHE A 61 -16.31 5.72 11.97
CA PHE A 61 -15.25 6.37 11.22
C PHE A 61 -15.84 6.87 9.90
N ALA A 62 -15.56 8.13 9.56
CA ALA A 62 -16.02 8.71 8.30
C ALA A 62 -15.07 8.38 7.12
N ALA A 63 -13.89 7.83 7.42
CA ALA A 63 -12.88 7.43 6.46
C ALA A 63 -12.44 5.97 6.68
N GLU A 64 -12.18 5.25 5.59
CA GLU A 64 -11.69 3.87 5.59
C GLU A 64 -10.51 3.72 4.63
N VAL A 65 -9.50 2.95 5.03
CA VAL A 65 -8.46 2.51 4.09
C VAL A 65 -9.04 1.43 3.19
N PHE A 66 -8.83 1.58 1.89
CA PHE A 66 -9.30 0.67 0.86
C PHE A 66 -8.17 0.37 -0.11
N PHE A 67 -7.97 -0.91 -0.39
CA PHE A 67 -7.09 -1.35 -1.47
C PHE A 67 -7.88 -1.56 -2.75
N ASP A 68 -7.63 -0.73 -3.76
CA ASP A 68 -8.20 -0.92 -5.08
C ASP A 68 -7.35 -1.91 -5.88
N LYS A 69 -7.84 -3.15 -5.96
CA LYS A 69 -7.19 -4.23 -6.73
C LYS A 69 -7.06 -3.90 -8.22
N LYS A 70 -7.98 -3.10 -8.78
CA LYS A 70 -8.01 -2.78 -10.21
C LYS A 70 -6.92 -1.79 -10.59
N ASN A 71 -6.70 -0.80 -9.73
CA ASN A 71 -5.69 0.24 -9.94
C ASN A 71 -4.40 -0.02 -9.16
N ARG A 72 -4.33 -1.13 -8.42
CA ARG A 72 -3.25 -1.53 -7.53
C ARG A 72 -2.78 -0.38 -6.63
N CYS A 73 -3.72 0.33 -6.00
CA CYS A 73 -3.43 1.49 -5.15
C CYS A 73 -4.10 1.37 -3.77
N VAL A 74 -3.46 1.94 -2.76
CA VAL A 74 -3.99 2.05 -1.40
C VAL A 74 -4.53 3.46 -1.21
N CYS A 75 -5.81 3.57 -0.84
CA CYS A 75 -6.54 4.82 -0.84
C CYS A 75 -7.39 4.97 0.42
N LEU A 76 -7.70 6.21 0.78
CA LEU A 76 -8.75 6.58 1.71
C LEU A 76 -10.07 6.75 0.95
N LYS A 77 -11.06 5.94 1.34
CA LYS A 77 -12.44 6.07 0.89
C LYS A 77 -13.25 6.86 1.90
N ASN A 78 -13.92 7.90 1.42
CA ASN A 78 -14.74 8.80 2.20
C ASN A 78 -16.20 8.34 2.20
N LYS A 79 -16.80 8.14 3.38
CA LYS A 79 -18.22 7.74 3.50
C LYS A 79 -19.19 8.92 3.61
N LYS A 80 -18.73 10.14 3.94
CA LYS A 80 -19.61 11.28 4.27
C LYS A 80 -19.10 12.67 3.83
N GLY A 81 -18.47 12.79 2.67
CA GLY A 81 -18.29 14.08 2.00
C GLY A 81 -17.27 15.03 2.63
N TRP A 82 -16.15 14.54 3.18
CA TRP A 82 -14.93 15.35 3.25
C TRP A 82 -14.60 15.99 1.90
N LYS A 83 -14.37 17.30 1.92
CA LYS A 83 -13.72 18.00 0.83
C LYS A 83 -12.22 17.84 1.05
N ALA A 84 -11.49 17.39 0.03
CA ALA A 84 -10.04 17.56 0.03
C ALA A 84 -9.76 19.05 0.26
N SER A 85 -9.19 19.37 1.42
CA SER A 85 -8.69 20.70 1.73
C SER A 85 -7.17 20.65 1.57
N ALA A 86 -6.57 21.75 1.13
CA ALA A 86 -5.11 21.89 1.12
C ALA A 86 -4.49 21.63 2.50
N GLU A 87 -5.27 21.81 3.58
CA GLU A 87 -4.86 21.55 4.97
C GLU A 87 -4.67 20.07 5.30
N THR A 88 -5.26 19.15 4.53
CA THR A 88 -5.16 17.70 4.77
C THR A 88 -4.04 17.03 3.98
N GLY A 89 -3.42 17.72 3.00
CA GLY A 89 -2.37 17.13 2.14
C GLY A 89 -2.83 15.94 1.29
N LEU A 90 -4.15 15.76 1.13
CA LEU A 90 -4.74 14.64 0.39
C LEU A 90 -4.81 14.96 -1.10
N ILE A 91 -4.26 14.07 -1.91
CA ILE A 91 -4.29 14.09 -3.38
C ILE A 91 -5.17 12.94 -3.91
N HIS A 92 -5.45 12.95 -5.20
CA HIS A 92 -6.09 11.79 -5.85
C HIS A 92 -5.02 10.75 -6.21
N PRO A 93 -5.28 9.46 -5.95
CA PRO A 93 -4.35 8.39 -6.29
C PRO A 93 -4.21 8.24 -7.80
N THR A 94 -3.01 7.86 -8.21
CA THR A 94 -2.68 7.62 -9.61
C THR A 94 -2.88 6.14 -9.89
N GLY A 95 -3.91 5.82 -10.68
CA GLY A 95 -4.14 4.45 -11.12
C GLY A 95 -3.05 3.97 -12.09
N GLU A 96 -3.09 2.67 -12.42
CA GLU A 96 -2.13 2.00 -13.31
C GLU A 96 -1.98 2.68 -14.70
N ILE A 97 -2.99 3.43 -15.14
CA ILE A 97 -3.03 4.13 -16.44
C ILE A 97 -2.62 5.61 -16.30
N GLY A 98 -2.04 6.03 -15.17
CA GLY A 98 -1.68 7.43 -14.94
C GLY A 98 -2.90 8.36 -14.76
N LYS A 99 -4.11 7.79 -14.65
CA LYS A 99 -5.35 8.54 -14.47
C LYS A 99 -5.66 8.66 -12.99
N LYS A 100 -6.08 9.87 -12.58
CA LYS A 100 -6.59 10.13 -11.23
C LYS A 100 -7.86 9.33 -11.00
N VAL A 101 -7.97 8.67 -9.84
CA VAL A 101 -9.20 7.97 -9.46
C VAL A 101 -10.08 8.90 -8.63
N ASP A 102 -11.17 9.37 -9.24
CA ASP A 102 -12.12 10.28 -8.60
C ASP A 102 -12.83 9.61 -7.41
N GLY A 103 -13.04 10.38 -6.35
CA GLY A 103 -13.72 9.90 -5.12
C GLY A 103 -12.84 9.09 -4.16
N LEU A 104 -11.59 8.84 -4.53
CA LEU A 104 -10.55 8.27 -3.67
C LEU A 104 -9.47 9.32 -3.37
N TYR A 105 -8.85 9.17 -2.20
CA TYR A 105 -7.81 10.10 -1.73
C TYR A 105 -6.59 9.32 -1.26
N THR A 106 -5.41 9.92 -1.36
CA THR A 106 -4.14 9.38 -0.90
C THR A 106 -3.19 10.53 -0.56
N THR A 107 -1.96 10.26 -0.14
CA THR A 107 -0.91 11.26 0.07
C THR A 107 0.26 11.01 -0.87
N GLU A 108 1.10 12.02 -1.11
CA GLU A 108 2.31 11.89 -1.93
C GLU A 108 3.22 10.77 -1.40
N ARG A 109 3.41 10.71 -0.08
CA ARG A 109 4.24 9.69 0.57
C ARG A 109 3.70 8.27 0.39
N VAL A 110 2.38 8.09 0.45
CA VAL A 110 1.76 6.78 0.22
C VAL A 110 1.84 6.38 -1.25
N GLU A 111 1.67 7.32 -2.19
CA GLU A 111 1.85 7.04 -3.63
C GLU A 111 3.31 6.69 -3.98
N GLU A 112 4.28 7.37 -3.37
CA GLU A 112 5.71 7.08 -3.56
C GLU A 112 6.05 5.67 -3.04
N ALA A 113 5.62 5.33 -1.82
CA ALA A 113 5.81 4.00 -1.26
C ALA A 113 5.06 2.91 -2.04
N MET A 114 3.87 3.22 -2.57
CA MET A 114 3.15 2.34 -3.49
C MET A 114 3.90 2.13 -4.81
N GLY A 115 4.60 3.16 -5.30
CA GLY A 115 5.50 3.07 -6.45
C GLY A 115 6.62 2.08 -6.18
N GLY A 116 7.33 2.24 -5.05
CA GLY A 116 8.38 1.32 -4.63
C GLY A 116 7.90 -0.13 -4.50
N TYR A 117 6.72 -0.34 -3.91
CA TYR A 117 6.12 -1.68 -3.78
C TYR A 117 5.68 -2.29 -5.12
N ARG A 118 5.35 -1.49 -6.14
CA ARG A 118 5.01 -2.00 -7.49
C ARG A 118 6.26 -2.39 -8.29
N GLU A 119 7.39 -1.76 -8.00
CA GLU A 119 8.66 -1.95 -8.73
C GLU A 119 9.55 -3.05 -8.12
N ALA A 120 9.37 -3.34 -6.82
CA ALA A 120 10.04 -4.44 -6.10
C ALA A 120 9.52 -5.83 -6.53
#